data_AF-A0A699YGB2-F1
#
_entry.id   AF-A0A699YGB2-F1
#
_cell.length_a   1.000
_cell.length_b   1.000
_cell.length_c   1.000
_cell.angle_alpha   90.00
_cell.angle_beta   90.00
_cell.angle_gamma   90.00
#
_symmetry.space_group_name_H-M   'P 1'
#
loop_
_entity.id
_entity.type
_entity.pdbx_description
1 polymer ?
#
loop_
_entity_poly.entity_id
_entity_poly.type
_entity_poly.pdbx_seq_one_letter_code
_entity_poly.pdbx_strand_id
1 'polypeptide(L)'
;KTFHAPPFFVIHHANAWEDSNGDIHADFAVFSDPEILNDLKLDRLRGYPGKDTPRSTLQRMVLPLGTAPHTVDLPMPTPLICEPDGYGSYCDFPAVAPAV
;
A
#
# COMPACT_ATOMS: atom_id res chain seq x y z
N LYS A 1 7.33 -5.20 19.22
CA LYS A 1 7.41 -6.36 18.32
C LYS A 1 7.86 -5.85 16.97
N THR A 2 8.60 -6.66 16.21
CA THR A 2 9.10 -6.30 14.89
C THR A 2 8.54 -7.28 13.89
N PHE A 3 8.02 -6.78 12.78
CA PHE A 3 7.47 -7.59 11.71
C PHE A 3 8.30 -7.36 10.45
N HIS A 4 8.62 -8.43 9.75
CA HIS A 4 9.28 -8.38 8.45
C HIS A 4 8.28 -8.81 7.38
N ALA A 5 8.36 -8.23 6.20
CA ALA A 5 7.55 -8.63 5.05
C ALA A 5 8.45 -8.64 3.81
N PRO A 6 8.06 -9.34 2.72
CA PRO A 6 8.68 -9.13 1.43
C PRO A 6 8.67 -7.64 1.06
N PRO A 7 9.66 -7.16 0.29
CA PRO A 7 9.76 -5.75 -0.02
C PRO A 7 8.60 -5.26 -0.89
N PHE A 8 8.04 -4.10 -0.54
CA PHE A 8 7.09 -3.34 -1.32
C PHE A 8 7.31 -1.85 -1.05
N PHE A 9 6.75 -0.98 -1.90
CA PHE A 9 6.92 0.46 -1.75
C PHE A 9 5.57 1.15 -1.52
N VAL A 10 5.55 2.12 -0.61
CA VAL A 10 4.35 2.90 -0.25
C VAL A 10 4.75 4.36 -0.13
N ILE A 11 3.95 5.24 -0.75
CA ILE A 11 3.99 6.68 -0.50
C ILE A 11 2.91 7.06 0.51
N HIS A 12 1.69 6.54 0.33
CA HIS A 12 0.53 6.92 1.12
C HIS A 12 -0.08 5.74 1.88
N HIS A 13 -0.27 5.95 3.18
CA HIS A 13 -1.13 5.13 4.02
C HIS A 13 -2.58 5.59 3.84
N ALA A 14 -3.53 4.65 3.76
CA ALA A 14 -4.95 4.95 3.66
C ALA A 14 -5.61 5.07 5.03
N ASN A 15 -5.53 4.02 5.84
CA ASN A 15 -6.06 3.98 7.20
C ASN A 15 -5.40 2.87 8.01
N ALA A 16 -5.56 2.88 9.35
CA ALA A 16 -5.24 1.76 10.21
C ALA A 16 -6.20 1.67 11.40
N TRP A 17 -6.50 0.46 11.87
CA TRP A 17 -7.32 0.22 13.07
C TRP A 17 -6.93 -1.08 13.77
N GLU A 18 -7.35 -1.20 15.02
CA GLU A 18 -7.23 -2.42 15.82
C GLU A 18 -8.54 -3.21 15.74
N ASP A 19 -8.45 -4.53 15.61
CA ASP A 19 -9.61 -5.42 15.73
C ASP A 19 -9.84 -5.90 17.18
N SER A 20 -10.89 -6.71 17.38
CA SER A 20 -11.25 -7.23 18.72
C SER A 20 -10.20 -8.14 19.36
N ASN A 21 -9.25 -8.64 18.57
CA ASN A 21 -8.15 -9.48 19.06
C ASN A 21 -6.90 -8.65 19.38
N GLY A 22 -6.95 -7.33 19.15
CA GLY A 22 -5.82 -6.42 19.29
C GLY A 22 -4.85 -6.47 18.12
N ASP A 23 -5.22 -7.09 16.99
CA ASP A 23 -4.38 -7.10 15.79
C ASP A 23 -4.58 -5.78 15.01
N ILE A 24 -3.49 -5.25 14.43
CA ILE A 24 -3.56 -4.02 13.64
C ILE A 24 -3.78 -4.37 12.18
N HIS A 25 -4.79 -3.75 11.57
CA HIS A 25 -5.00 -3.77 10.13
C HIS A 25 -4.54 -2.43 9.57
N ALA A 26 -3.62 -2.45 8.60
CA ALA A 26 -3.07 -1.26 7.98
C ALA A 26 -3.26 -1.31 6.45
N ASP A 27 -3.87 -0.27 5.90
CA ASP A 27 -4.19 -0.15 4.49
C ASP A 27 -3.24 0.85 3.81
N PHE A 28 -2.72 0.49 2.63
CA PHE A 28 -1.71 1.26 1.89
C PHE A 28 -2.01 1.34 0.41
N ALA A 29 -1.57 2.43 -0.24
CA ALA A 29 -1.38 2.48 -1.68
C ALA A 29 -0.02 1.85 -2.04
N VAL A 30 -0.03 0.58 -2.46
CA VAL A 30 1.17 -0.24 -2.67
C VAL A 30 1.63 -0.20 -4.12
N PHE A 31 2.90 0.15 -4.33
CA PHE A 31 3.66 -0.05 -5.56
C PHE A 31 4.52 -1.32 -5.45
N SER A 32 4.79 -1.95 -6.59
CA SER A 32 5.72 -3.09 -6.67
C SER A 32 7.15 -2.72 -6.25
N ASP A 33 7.56 -1.49 -6.54
CA ASP A 33 8.92 -1.00 -6.40
C ASP A 33 8.93 0.55 -6.31
N PRO A 34 10.08 1.18 -5.98
CA PRO A 34 10.16 2.63 -5.83
C PRO A 34 10.33 3.42 -7.15
N GLU A 35 10.19 2.81 -8.34
CA GLU A 35 10.43 3.49 -9.62
C GLU A 35 9.51 4.69 -9.85
N ILE A 36 8.34 4.71 -9.20
CA ILE A 36 7.42 5.86 -9.23
C ILE A 36 8.11 7.18 -8.86
N LEU A 37 9.09 7.15 -7.94
CA LEU A 37 9.83 8.36 -7.55
C LEU A 37 10.69 8.93 -8.69
N ASN A 38 11.18 8.07 -9.58
CA ASN A 38 11.91 8.51 -10.78
C ASN A 38 10.96 9.07 -11.84
N ASP A 39 9.75 8.53 -11.89
CA ASP A 39 8.79 8.82 -12.95
C ASP A 39 8.03 10.11 -12.72
N LEU A 40 7.89 10.50 -11.45
CA LEU A 40 7.32 11.78 -11.06
C LEU A 40 8.30 12.97 -11.23
N LYS A 41 9.51 12.76 -11.79
CA LYS A 41 10.43 13.85 -12.12
C LYS A 41 9.89 14.68 -13.29
N LEU A 42 10.08 16.00 -13.22
CA LEU A 42 9.50 16.96 -14.17
C LEU A 42 9.91 16.72 -15.63
N ASP A 43 11.15 16.30 -15.88
CA ASP A 43 11.63 15.96 -17.22
C ASP A 43 10.91 14.72 -17.79
N ARG A 44 10.63 13.73 -16.94
CA ARG A 44 9.87 12.52 -17.30
C ARG A 44 8.40 12.84 -17.58
N LEU A 45 7.76 13.59 -16.69
CA LEU A 45 6.35 14.00 -16.83
C LEU A 45 6.09 14.89 -18.05
N ARG A 46 7.09 15.66 -18.50
CA ARG A 46 6.99 16.53 -19.67
C ARG A 46 7.43 15.86 -20.98
N GLY A 47 7.99 14.66 -20.92
CA GLY A 47 8.46 13.93 -22.10
C GLY A 47 7.29 13.41 -22.95
N TYR A 48 7.33 13.62 -24.27
CA TYR A 48 6.36 13.06 -25.22
C TYR A 48 7.05 12.04 -26.16
N PRO A 49 6.47 10.85 -26.40
CA PRO A 49 5.15 10.37 -25.95
C PRO A 49 5.12 9.91 -24.48
N GLY A 50 6.23 9.99 -23.75
CA GLY A 50 6.32 9.61 -22.33
C GLY A 50 6.39 8.11 -22.10
N LYS A 51 6.34 7.69 -20.83
CA LYS A 51 6.11 6.30 -20.41
C LYS A 51 4.96 6.25 -19.40
N ASP A 52 4.29 5.11 -19.30
CA ASP A 52 3.29 4.89 -18.26
C ASP A 52 3.97 4.88 -16.88
N THR A 53 3.34 5.57 -15.92
CA THR A 53 3.79 5.57 -14.53
C THR A 53 3.34 4.28 -13.82
N PRO A 54 4.18 3.72 -12.92
CA PRO A 54 3.80 2.61 -12.06
C PRO A 54 2.48 2.87 -11.35
N ARG A 55 1.65 1.84 -11.23
CA ARG A 55 0.34 1.92 -10.58
C ARG A 55 0.44 1.41 -9.15
N SER A 56 -0.14 2.16 -8.22
CA SER A 56 -0.41 1.66 -6.87
C SER A 56 -1.79 1.06 -6.77
N THR A 57 -1.94 0.05 -5.91
CA THR A 57 -3.23 -0.59 -5.58
C THR A 57 -3.48 -0.52 -4.09
N LEU A 58 -4.74 -0.42 -3.67
CA LEU A 58 -5.10 -0.42 -2.25
C LEU A 58 -4.95 -1.84 -1.70
N GLN A 59 -4.08 -2.03 -0.72
CA GLN A 59 -3.81 -3.33 -0.11
C GLN A 59 -3.75 -3.24 1.42
N ARG A 60 -4.00 -4.36 2.10
CA ARG A 60 -4.03 -4.49 3.56
C ARG A 60 -2.95 -5.42 4.09
N MET A 61 -2.26 -4.99 5.15
CA MET A 61 -1.43 -5.86 5.98
C MET A 61 -2.05 -6.02 7.37
N VAL A 62 -2.04 -7.24 7.88
CA VAL A 62 -2.47 -7.55 9.25
C VAL A 62 -1.24 -7.82 10.10
N LEU A 63 -1.10 -7.07 11.19
CA LEU A 63 -0.03 -7.20 12.18
C LEU A 63 -0.59 -7.91 13.43
N PRO A 64 -0.25 -9.19 13.66
CA PRO A 64 -0.82 -9.99 14.73
C PRO A 64 -0.21 -9.65 16.11
N LEU A 65 -0.55 -8.49 16.67
CA LEU A 65 0.00 -8.04 17.94
C LEU A 65 -0.46 -8.88 19.14
N GLY A 66 -1.66 -9.46 19.11
CA GLY A 66 -2.21 -10.20 20.25
C GLY A 66 -1.51 -11.53 20.50
N THR A 67 -1.12 -12.22 19.43
CA THR A 67 -0.74 -13.64 19.49
C THR A 67 0.69 -13.94 19.07
N ALA A 68 1.36 -13.01 18.38
CA ALA A 68 2.58 -13.37 17.67
C ALA A 68 3.87 -13.14 18.49
N PRO A 69 4.96 -13.88 18.17
CA PRO A 69 6.30 -13.68 18.74
C PRO A 69 6.83 -12.24 18.64
N HIS A 70 7.97 -11.97 19.28
CA HIS A 70 8.63 -10.66 19.20
C HIS A 70 9.09 -10.28 17.78
N THR A 71 9.39 -11.29 16.95
CA THR A 71 9.79 -11.14 15.54
C THR A 71 9.02 -12.13 14.67
N VAL A 72 8.40 -11.66 13.60
CA VAL A 72 7.51 -12.46 12.74
C VAL A 72 7.65 -12.05 11.28
N ASP A 73 7.73 -13.03 10.39
CA ASP A 73 7.64 -12.81 8.95
C ASP A 73 6.17 -12.83 8.50
N LEU A 74 5.76 -11.78 7.81
CA LEU A 74 4.42 -11.56 7.28
C LEU A 74 4.40 -11.79 5.77
N PRO A 75 3.24 -12.18 5.20
CA PRO A 75 3.07 -12.20 3.75
C PRO A 75 3.05 -10.78 3.17
N MET A 76 3.04 -10.69 1.83
CA MET A 76 2.71 -9.45 1.14
C MET A 76 1.32 -8.93 1.55
N PRO A 77 1.10 -7.60 1.52
CA PRO A 77 -0.24 -7.04 1.69
C PRO A 77 -1.23 -7.64 0.69
N THR A 78 -2.49 -7.81 1.12
CA THR A 78 -3.55 -8.40 0.29
C THR A 78 -4.35 -7.29 -0.40
N PRO A 79 -4.59 -7.36 -1.71
CA PRO A 79 -5.43 -6.38 -2.42
C PRO A 79 -6.82 -6.26 -1.82
N LEU A 80 -7.31 -5.03 -1.67
CA LEU A 80 -8.69 -4.72 -1.27
C LEU A 80 -9.61 -4.45 -2.48
N ILE A 81 -9.07 -4.57 -3.69
CA ILE A 81 -9.79 -4.33 -4.96
C ILE A 81 -10.06 -5.68 -5.62
N CYS A 82 -11.31 -5.93 -6.03
CA CYS A 82 -11.72 -7.20 -6.63
C CYS A 82 -11.18 -7.41 -8.06
N GLU A 83 -10.95 -6.33 -8.81
CA GLU A 83 -10.49 -6.37 -10.20
C GLU A 83 -9.21 -5.53 -10.37
N PRO A 84 -8.00 -6.08 -10.12
CA PRO A 84 -6.75 -5.32 -10.17
C PRO A 84 -6.49 -4.64 -11.52
N ASP A 85 -6.93 -5.26 -12.62
CA ASP A 85 -6.78 -4.74 -13.98
C ASP A 85 -8.00 -3.91 -14.45
N GLY A 86 -9.00 -3.75 -13.59
CA GLY A 86 -10.18 -2.93 -13.85
C GLY A 86 -9.81 -1.46 -14.05
N TYR A 87 -10.59 -0.78 -14.88
CA TYR A 87 -10.46 0.67 -15.02
C TYR A 87 -10.77 1.36 -13.68
N GLY A 88 -9.85 2.19 -13.20
CA GLY A 88 -9.99 2.87 -11.90
C GLY A 88 -9.51 2.05 -10.70
N SER A 89 -8.92 0.87 -10.91
CA SER A 89 -8.34 0.04 -9.84
C SER A 89 -6.96 0.52 -9.36
N TYR A 90 -6.50 1.68 -9.83
CA TYR A 90 -5.35 2.37 -9.28
C TYR A 90 -5.79 3.26 -8.11
N CYS A 91 -4.97 3.33 -7.07
CA CYS A 91 -5.26 4.13 -5.89
C CYS A 91 -4.02 4.90 -5.46
N ASP A 92 -4.06 6.23 -5.59
CA ASP A 92 -3.06 7.12 -4.99
C ASP A 92 -3.77 8.33 -4.34
N PHE A 93 -3.17 8.90 -3.29
CA PHE A 93 -3.79 9.89 -2.40
C PHE A 93 -5.13 9.41 -1.76
N PRO A 94 -5.16 8.24 -1.10
CA PRO A 94 -6.37 7.76 -0.43
C PRO A 94 -6.85 8.73 0.64
N ALA A 95 -8.17 8.89 0.75
CA ALA A 95 -8.81 9.64 1.81
C ALA A 95 -9.92 8.79 2.44
N VAL A 96 -10.07 8.92 3.75
CA VAL A 96 -11.15 8.30 4.52
C VAL A 96 -12.01 9.38 5.16
N ALA A 97 -13.26 9.03 5.48
CA ALA A 97 -14.11 9.93 6.24
C ALA A 97 -13.44 10.28 7.59
N PRO A 98 -13.45 11.55 8.01
CA PRO A 98 -12.91 11.91 9.32
C PRO A 98 -13.73 11.26 10.43
N ALA A 99 -13.09 11.01 11.57
CA ALA A 99 -13.80 10.59 12.78
C ALA A 99 -14.83 11.66 13.16
N VAL A 100 -16.06 11.22 13.44
CA VAL A 100 -17.15 12.07 13.93
C VAL A 100 -16.97 12.32 15.42
#